data_AF-K9UDD3-F1
#
_entry.id   AF-K9UDD3-F1
#
_cell.length_a   1.000
_cell.length_b   1.000
_cell.length_c   1.000
_cell.angle_alpha   90.00
_cell.angle_beta   90.00
_cell.angle_gamma   90.00
#
_symmetry.space_group_name_H-M   'P 1'
#
loop_
_entity.id
_entity.type
_entity.pdbx_description
1 polymer ?
#
loop_
_entity_poly.entity_id
_entity_poly.type
_entity_poly.pdbx_seq_one_letter_code
_entity_poly.pdbx_strand_id
1 'polypeptide(L)'
;MIQNERQYKVTQTKLRELEQASANIDLEDPSLHPRQILSQKNSYNRVIGTLKQEIAEYEELKSGRIAVFQIESFNELPTALIKARIALGMTQKELAEKIDTQEQQIQRYEANHYHAISFDRLMKIVGALGISFKHSVEIEIEPLESLV
;
A
#
# COMPACT_ATOMS: atom_id res chain seq x y z
N MET A 1 -2.93 0.36 1.07
CA MET A 1 -1.55 0.15 1.57
C MET A 1 -1.10 1.39 2.33
N ILE A 2 -0.43 1.21 3.46
CA ILE A 2 0.22 2.30 4.22
C ILE A 2 1.60 2.60 3.60
N GLN A 3 1.84 3.87 3.29
CA GLN A 3 3.04 4.31 2.58
C GLN A 3 4.08 4.96 3.51
N ASN A 4 3.67 5.50 4.65
CA ASN A 4 4.55 6.23 5.56
C ASN A 4 4.12 6.16 7.03
N GLU A 5 4.99 6.65 7.91
CA GLU A 5 4.80 6.62 9.36
C GLU A 5 3.56 7.41 9.81
N ARG A 6 3.22 8.50 9.11
CA ARG A 6 2.03 9.29 9.43
C ARG A 6 0.77 8.49 9.16
N GLN A 7 0.67 7.87 7.98
CA GLN A 7 -0.46 7.01 7.62
C GLN A 7 -0.55 5.82 8.58
N TYR A 8 0.58 5.20 8.96
CA TYR A 8 0.61 4.12 9.95
C TYR A 8 -0.06 4.50 11.26
N LYS A 9 0.32 5.63 11.87
CA LYS A 9 -0.26 6.11 13.14
C LYS A 9 -1.75 6.44 13.03
N VAL A 10 -2.16 7.03 11.90
CA VAL A 10 -3.57 7.32 11.63
C VAL A 10 -4.37 6.02 11.52
N THR A 11 -3.86 5.04 10.76
CA THR A 11 -4.53 3.75 10.57
C THR A 11 -4.64 2.97 11.88
N GLN A 12 -3.61 2.96 12.72
CA GLN A 12 -3.67 2.36 14.06
C GLN A 12 -4.71 3.01 14.97
N THR A 13 -4.83 4.33 14.91
CA THR A 13 -5.86 5.06 15.68
C THR A 13 -7.25 4.70 15.17
N LYS A 14 -7.43 4.68 13.85
CA LYS A 14 -8.71 4.31 13.23
C LYS A 14 -9.11 2.87 13.54
N LEU A 15 -8.16 1.94 13.55
CA LEU A 15 -8.38 0.55 13.91
C LEU A 15 -8.93 0.45 15.35
N ARG A 16 -8.29 1.12 16.31
CA ARG A 16 -8.74 1.12 17.72
C ARG A 16 -10.16 1.68 17.88
N GLU A 17 -10.47 2.79 17.20
CA GLU A 17 -11.82 3.37 17.20
C GLU A 17 -12.87 2.41 16.64
N LEU A 18 -12.57 1.72 15.53
CA LEU A 18 -13.48 0.77 14.89
C LEU A 18 -13.66 -0.49 15.73
N GLU A 19 -12.61 -1.01 16.36
CA GLU A 19 -12.70 -2.15 17.28
C GLU A 19 -13.58 -1.81 18.49
N GLN A 20 -13.42 -0.62 19.06
CA GLN A 20 -14.25 -0.14 20.16
C GLN A 20 -15.72 0.04 19.72
N ALA A 21 -15.95 0.67 18.56
CA ALA A 21 -17.30 0.85 18.02
C ALA A 21 -17.97 -0.50 17.72
N SER A 22 -17.22 -1.46 17.17
CA SER A 22 -17.73 -2.81 16.89
C SER A 22 -18.02 -3.61 18.15
N ALA A 23 -17.25 -3.40 19.23
CA ALA A 23 -17.49 -4.06 20.52
C ALA A 23 -18.73 -3.51 21.24
N ASN A 24 -19.11 -2.26 20.97
CA ASN A 24 -20.26 -1.59 21.56
C ASN A 24 -21.58 -1.84 20.81
N ILE A 25 -21.60 -2.67 19.76
CA ILE A 25 -22.85 -3.04 19.07
C ILE A 25 -23.70 -3.87 20.02
N ASP A 26 -24.86 -3.35 20.38
CA ASP A 26 -25.87 -4.08 21.14
C ASP A 26 -26.47 -5.19 20.26
N LEU A 27 -26.19 -6.44 20.61
CA LEU A 27 -26.68 -7.59 19.86
C LEU A 27 -28.14 -7.91 20.16
N GLU A 28 -28.68 -7.33 21.23
CA GLU A 28 -30.04 -7.55 21.73
C GLU A 28 -30.93 -6.32 21.53
N ASP A 29 -30.47 -5.32 20.75
CA ASP A 29 -31.21 -4.09 20.49
C ASP A 29 -32.62 -4.40 19.95
N PRO A 30 -33.68 -4.14 20.73
CA PRO A 30 -35.04 -4.50 20.34
C PRO A 30 -35.58 -3.61 19.22
N SER A 31 -34.91 -2.49 18.91
CA SER A 31 -35.29 -1.56 17.84
C SER A 31 -34.81 -1.99 16.46
N LEU A 32 -33.87 -2.94 16.38
CA LEU A 32 -33.27 -3.42 15.14
C LEU A 32 -33.60 -4.89 14.87
N HIS A 33 -33.81 -5.23 13.60
CA HIS A 33 -33.96 -6.62 13.22
C HIS A 33 -32.61 -7.34 13.35
N PRO A 34 -32.52 -8.60 13.85
CA PRO A 34 -31.25 -9.30 14.07
C PRO A 34 -30.32 -9.35 12.85
N ARG A 35 -30.89 -9.43 11.64
CA ARG A 35 -30.14 -9.35 10.37
C ARG A 35 -29.41 -8.00 10.19
N GLN A 36 -29.98 -6.88 10.64
CA GLN A 36 -29.36 -5.56 10.55
C GLN A 36 -28.16 -5.46 11.49
N ILE A 37 -28.32 -5.94 12.73
CA ILE A 37 -27.24 -6.03 13.73
C ILE A 37 -26.08 -6.87 13.19
N LEU A 38 -26.36 -8.05 12.65
CA LEU A 38 -25.35 -8.93 12.05
C LEU A 38 -24.66 -8.28 10.84
N SER A 39 -25.43 -7.62 9.97
CA SER A 39 -24.87 -6.90 8.82
C SER A 39 -23.93 -5.78 9.25
N GLN A 40 -24.31 -5.01 10.25
CA GLN A 40 -23.48 -3.95 10.83
C GLN A 40 -22.16 -4.52 11.37
N LYS A 41 -22.21 -5.58 12.18
CA LYS A 41 -21.02 -6.26 12.71
C LYS A 41 -20.11 -6.79 11.61
N ASN A 42 -20.69 -7.41 10.58
CA ASN A 42 -19.94 -7.90 9.43
C ASN A 42 -19.24 -6.78 8.65
N SER A 43 -19.89 -5.61 8.53
CA SER A 43 -19.28 -4.43 7.90
C SER A 43 -18.03 -3.97 8.66
N TYR A 44 -18.14 -3.83 9.99
CA TYR A 44 -16.99 -3.50 10.84
C TYR A 44 -15.86 -4.52 10.71
N ASN A 45 -16.18 -5.82 10.80
CA ASN A 45 -15.19 -6.89 10.71
C ASN A 45 -14.39 -6.84 9.40
N ARG A 46 -15.03 -6.52 8.26
CA ARG A 46 -14.34 -6.38 6.98
C ARG A 46 -13.33 -5.24 7.03
N VAL A 47 -13.76 -4.05 7.46
CA VAL A 47 -12.88 -2.87 7.52
C VAL A 47 -11.73 -3.10 8.50
N ILE A 48 -12.02 -3.64 9.69
CA ILE A 48 -11.00 -4.01 10.69
C ILE A 48 -9.99 -4.99 10.10
N GLY A 49 -10.46 -6.01 9.38
CA GLY A 49 -9.60 -6.98 8.70
C GLY A 49 -8.66 -6.32 7.69
N THR A 50 -9.20 -5.43 6.84
CA THR A 50 -8.39 -4.65 5.88
C THR A 50 -7.32 -3.82 6.59
N LEU A 51 -7.68 -3.05 7.63
CA LEU A 51 -6.70 -2.18 8.31
C LEU A 51 -5.62 -3.01 9.04
N LYS A 52 -5.98 -4.15 9.62
CA LYS A 52 -5.01 -5.07 10.22
C LYS A 52 -4.02 -5.62 9.19
N GLN A 53 -4.51 -5.99 8.01
CA GLN A 53 -3.67 -6.46 6.92
C GLN A 53 -2.70 -5.36 6.45
N GLU A 54 -3.18 -4.13 6.25
CA GLU A 54 -2.33 -3.01 5.84
C GLU A 54 -1.26 -2.66 6.88
N ILE A 55 -1.61 -2.71 8.17
CA ILE A 55 -0.69 -2.51 9.29
C ILE A 55 0.39 -3.60 9.28
N ALA A 56 -0.01 -4.87 9.19
CA ALA A 56 0.92 -5.99 9.18
C ALA A 56 1.87 -5.94 7.99
N GLU A 57 1.37 -5.63 6.80
CA GLU A 57 2.18 -5.44 5.59
C GLU A 57 3.22 -4.33 5.78
N TYR A 58 2.81 -3.18 6.34
CA TYR A 58 3.72 -2.08 6.62
C TYR A 58 4.81 -2.43 7.64
N GLU A 59 4.43 -3.09 8.73
CA GLU A 59 5.37 -3.55 9.77
C GLU A 59 6.37 -4.57 9.23
N GLU A 60 5.91 -5.47 8.37
CA GLU A 60 6.78 -6.46 7.72
C GLU A 60 7.80 -5.79 6.81
N LEU A 61 7.36 -4.87 5.94
CA LEU A 61 8.25 -4.06 5.11
C LEU A 61 9.25 -3.29 5.97
N LYS A 62 8.77 -2.56 6.98
CA LYS A 62 9.60 -1.74 7.86
C LYS A 62 10.61 -2.56 8.67
N SER A 63 10.35 -3.84 8.90
CA SER A 63 11.31 -4.74 9.56
C SER A 63 12.59 -4.97 8.73
N GLY A 64 12.60 -4.58 7.45
CA GLY A 64 13.76 -4.73 6.55
C GLY A 64 14.06 -6.18 6.17
N ARG A 65 13.21 -7.13 6.59
CA ARG A 65 13.38 -8.57 6.29
C ARG A 65 13.02 -8.93 4.86
N ILE A 66 12.26 -8.07 4.17
CA ILE A 66 11.89 -8.27 2.77
C ILE A 66 12.95 -7.63 1.87
N ALA A 67 13.77 -8.46 1.24
CA ALA A 67 14.82 -8.03 0.31
C ALA A 67 14.42 -8.18 -1.17
N VAL A 68 13.35 -8.92 -1.47
CA VAL A 68 12.92 -9.24 -2.85
C VAL A 68 11.40 -9.13 -2.94
N PHE A 69 10.93 -8.44 -3.99
CA PHE A 69 9.51 -8.37 -4.35
C PHE A 69 9.30 -9.09 -5.67
N GLN A 70 8.37 -10.04 -5.70
CA GLN A 70 7.86 -10.60 -6.94
C GLN A 70 6.67 -9.75 -7.38
N ILE A 71 6.65 -9.37 -8.66
CA ILE A 71 5.51 -8.74 -9.30
C ILE A 71 5.01 -9.66 -10.40
N GLU A 72 3.70 -9.83 -10.50
CA GLU A 72 3.06 -10.69 -11.52
C GLU A 72 2.63 -9.88 -12.74
N SER A 73 2.54 -8.56 -12.60
CA SER A 73 2.17 -7.64 -13.68
C SER A 73 3.01 -6.37 -13.64
N PHE A 74 3.26 -5.78 -14.82
CA PHE A 74 3.90 -4.48 -14.92
C PHE A 74 3.13 -3.37 -14.19
N ASN A 75 1.80 -3.51 -14.04
CA ASN A 75 0.96 -2.58 -13.29
C ASN A 75 1.25 -2.58 -11.78
N GLU A 76 1.95 -3.58 -11.26
CA GLU A 76 2.34 -3.65 -9.84
C GLU A 76 3.66 -2.93 -9.55
N LEU A 77 4.44 -2.61 -10.59
CA LEU A 77 5.73 -1.96 -10.47
C LEU A 77 5.65 -0.68 -9.62
N PRO A 78 4.69 0.25 -9.81
CA PRO A 78 4.61 1.44 -8.98
C PRO A 78 4.48 1.13 -7.49
N THR A 79 3.61 0.18 -7.12
CA THR A 79 3.44 -0.25 -5.74
C THR A 79 4.71 -0.91 -5.19
N ALA A 80 5.39 -1.73 -6.01
CA ALA A 80 6.65 -2.36 -5.63
C ALA A 80 7.75 -1.33 -5.31
N LEU A 81 7.81 -0.21 -6.05
CA LEU A 81 8.77 0.88 -5.75
C LEU A 81 8.52 1.52 -4.37
N ILE A 82 7.25 1.72 -4.00
CA ILE A 82 6.89 2.26 -2.68
C ILE A 82 7.27 1.27 -1.58
N LYS A 83 6.96 -0.03 -1.79
CA LYS A 83 7.33 -1.11 -0.87
C LYS A 83 8.85 -1.18 -0.66
N ALA A 84 9.61 -1.11 -1.76
CA ALA A 84 11.06 -1.10 -1.71
C ALA A 84 11.61 0.09 -0.90
N ARG A 85 11.05 1.30 -1.10
CA ARG A 85 11.44 2.47 -0.28
C ARG A 85 11.24 2.20 1.22
N ILE A 86 10.08 1.67 1.60
CA ILE A 86 9.76 1.39 3.01
C ILE A 86 10.70 0.31 3.57
N ALA A 87 10.96 -0.75 2.79
CA ALA A 87 11.87 -1.83 3.19
C ALA A 87 13.33 -1.38 3.35
N LEU A 88 13.75 -0.38 2.58
CA LEU A 88 15.05 0.29 2.75
C LEU A 88 15.09 1.24 3.96
N GLY A 89 14.00 1.40 4.70
CA GLY A 89 13.90 2.34 5.80
C GLY A 89 13.94 3.81 5.36
N MET A 90 13.84 4.08 4.06
CA MET A 90 13.99 5.41 3.48
C MET A 90 12.69 6.20 3.61
N THR A 91 12.75 7.42 4.12
CA THR A 91 11.64 8.35 4.17
C THR A 91 11.39 9.00 2.81
N GLN A 92 10.18 9.55 2.60
CA GLN A 92 9.88 10.31 1.38
C GLN A 92 10.77 11.55 1.24
N LYS A 93 11.19 12.14 2.37
CA LYS A 93 12.14 13.26 2.41
C LYS A 93 13.53 12.84 1.93
N GLU A 94 14.07 11.75 2.46
CA GLU A 94 15.38 11.24 2.03
C GLU A 94 15.39 10.84 0.56
N LEU A 95 14.30 10.23 0.05
CA LEU A 95 14.17 9.96 -1.38
C LEU A 95 14.17 11.26 -2.19
N ALA A 96 13.46 12.29 -1.72
CA ALA A 96 13.39 13.58 -2.38
C ALA A 96 14.77 14.25 -2.47
N GLU A 97 15.51 14.26 -1.36
CA GLU A 97 16.88 14.77 -1.28
C GLU A 97 17.81 14.02 -2.25
N LYS A 98 17.67 12.68 -2.34
CA LYS A 98 18.51 11.84 -3.22
C LYS A 98 18.30 12.10 -4.71
N ILE A 99 17.14 12.62 -5.12
CA ILE A 99 16.84 12.94 -6.53
C ILE A 99 16.67 14.43 -6.81
N ASP A 100 17.12 15.27 -5.89
CA ASP A 100 17.05 16.74 -5.96
C ASP A 100 15.62 17.23 -6.26
N THR A 101 14.69 16.88 -5.38
CA THR A 101 13.30 17.33 -5.46
C THR A 101 12.73 17.63 -4.07
N GLN A 102 11.50 18.16 -4.04
CA GLN A 102 10.81 18.48 -2.78
C GLN A 102 10.06 17.25 -2.25
N GLU A 103 10.00 17.10 -0.93
CA GLU A 103 9.27 16.00 -0.28
C GLU A 103 7.80 15.93 -0.74
N GLN A 104 7.11 17.08 -0.85
CA GLN A 104 5.73 17.15 -1.34
C GLN A 104 5.58 16.55 -2.75
N GLN A 105 6.63 16.63 -3.56
CA GLN A 105 6.61 16.08 -4.91
C GLN A 105 6.65 14.54 -4.89
N ILE A 106 7.46 13.96 -4.01
CA ILE A 106 7.49 12.50 -3.76
C ILE A 106 6.16 12.04 -3.16
N GLN A 107 5.62 12.77 -2.18
CA GLN A 107 4.31 12.47 -1.60
C GLN A 107 3.22 12.42 -2.69
N ARG A 108 3.19 13.39 -3.61
CA ARG A 108 2.24 13.41 -4.73
C ARG A 108 2.45 12.24 -5.69
N TYR A 109 3.71 11.90 -5.97
CA TYR A 109 4.03 10.76 -6.82
C TYR A 109 3.54 9.44 -6.20
N GLU A 110 3.84 9.18 -4.93
CA GLU A 110 3.42 7.94 -4.27
C GLU A 110 1.91 7.87 -4.06
N ALA A 111 1.25 8.99 -3.73
CA ALA A 111 -0.20 9.04 -3.59
C ALA A 111 -0.91 8.65 -4.90
N ASN A 112 -0.34 9.03 -6.04
CA ASN A 112 -0.85 8.70 -7.36
C ASN A 112 -0.16 7.47 -7.98
N HIS A 113 0.51 6.62 -7.21
CA HIS A 113 1.20 5.43 -7.71
C HIS A 113 2.09 5.71 -8.93
N TYR A 114 2.84 6.81 -8.86
CA TYR A 114 3.70 7.32 -9.93
C TYR A 114 3.00 7.52 -11.29
N HIS A 115 1.66 7.57 -11.33
CA HIS A 115 0.94 7.88 -12.55
C HIS A 115 1.30 9.29 -13.05
N ALA A 116 1.41 9.41 -14.38
CA ALA A 116 1.73 10.66 -15.09
C ALA A 116 3.07 11.32 -14.73
N ILE A 117 4.02 10.58 -14.12
CA ILE A 117 5.41 11.05 -14.03
C ILE A 117 6.16 10.75 -15.33
N SER A 118 7.17 11.55 -15.66
CA SER A 118 8.04 11.23 -16.80
C SER A 118 8.86 9.98 -16.52
N PHE A 119 9.14 9.21 -17.58
CA PHE A 119 9.99 8.03 -17.48
C PHE A 119 11.37 8.35 -16.90
N ASP A 120 11.97 9.49 -17.29
CA ASP A 120 13.25 9.95 -16.72
C ASP A 120 13.17 10.15 -15.19
N ARG A 121 12.05 10.66 -14.69
CA ARG A 121 11.85 10.84 -13.25
C ARG A 121 11.68 9.49 -12.55
N LEU A 122 10.96 8.56 -13.16
CA LEU A 122 10.82 7.19 -12.67
C LEU A 122 12.20 6.51 -12.57
N MET A 123 13.03 6.63 -13.61
CA MET A 123 14.39 6.06 -13.62
C MET A 123 15.29 6.66 -12.55
N LYS A 124 15.19 7.97 -12.27
CA LYS A 124 15.88 8.59 -11.13
C LYS A 124 15.46 8.00 -9.79
N ILE A 125 14.16 7.74 -9.61
CA ILE A 125 13.62 7.11 -8.39
C ILE A 125 14.14 5.68 -8.26
N VAL A 126 14.07 4.87 -9.32
CA VAL A 126 14.59 3.49 -9.34
C VAL A 126 16.08 3.47 -8.97
N GLY A 127 16.88 4.36 -9.57
CA GLY A 127 18.30 4.49 -9.25
C GLY A 127 18.56 4.97 -7.81
N ALA A 128 17.73 5.88 -7.30
CA ALA A 128 17.80 6.31 -5.91
C ALA A 128 17.45 5.20 -4.91
N LEU A 129 16.54 4.29 -5.28
CA LEU A 129 16.21 3.12 -4.46
C LEU A 129 17.23 1.98 -4.63
N GLY A 130 18.13 2.05 -5.61
CA GLY A 130 19.12 0.99 -5.86
C GLY A 130 18.48 -0.34 -6.26
N ILE A 131 17.29 -0.29 -6.87
CA ILE A 131 16.55 -1.49 -7.25
C ILE A 131 17.20 -2.11 -8.49
N SER A 132 17.46 -3.41 -8.43
CA SER A 132 17.92 -4.21 -9.55
C SER A 132 17.00 -5.40 -9.78
N PHE A 133 16.73 -5.72 -11.04
CA PHE A 133 16.02 -6.94 -11.41
C PHE A 133 16.99 -8.13 -11.35
N LYS A 134 16.66 -9.15 -10.56
CA LYS A 134 17.52 -10.33 -10.38
C LYS A 134 17.52 -11.26 -11.60
N HIS A 135 16.43 -11.26 -12.36
CA HIS A 135 16.24 -12.06 -13.58
C HIS A 135 15.88 -11.16 -14.75
N SER A 136 16.02 -11.68 -15.98
CA SER A 136 15.47 -11.05 -17.17
C SER A 136 13.95 -10.91 -17.06
N VAL A 137 13.42 -9.78 -17.54
CA VAL A 137 11.98 -9.62 -17.74
C VAL A 137 11.65 -10.24 -19.09
N GLU A 138 10.85 -11.30 -19.07
CA GLU A 138 10.31 -11.92 -20.29
C GLU A 138 8.98 -11.23 -20.62
N ILE A 139 8.85 -10.76 -21.86
CA ILE A 139 7.63 -10.12 -22.35
C ILE A 139 7.03 -11.06 -23.38
N GLU A 140 5.93 -11.71 -23.03
CA GLU A 140 5.15 -12.51 -23.95
C GLU A 140 4.18 -11.61 -24.72
N ILE A 141 4.11 -11.80 -26.04
CA ILE A 141 3.18 -11.09 -26.91
C ILE A 141 2.07 -12.08 -27.26
N GLU A 142 0.86 -11.85 -26.75
CA GLU A 142 -0.29 -12.64 -27.20
C GLU A 142 -0.56 -12.34 -28.68
N PRO A 143 -0.70 -13.38 -29.53
CA PRO A 143 -1.08 -13.20 -30.92
C PRO A 143 -2.46 -12.53 -31.00
N LEU A 144 -2.63 -11.57 -31.92
CA LEU A 144 -3.89 -10.82 -32.15
C LEU A 144 -5.14 -11.70 -32.35
N GLU A 145 -4.97 -13.00 -32.64
CA GLU A 145 -6.04 -13.96 -32.91
C GLU A 145 -6.76 -14.47 -31.64
N SER A 146 -6.25 -14.19 -30.43
CA SER A 146 -6.89 -14.59 -29.16
C SER A 146 -7.92 -13.57 -28.61
N LEU A 147 -8.11 -12.43 -29.29
CA LEU A 147 -8.96 -11.32 -28.83
C LEU A 147 -10.30 -11.18 -29.60
N VAL A 148 -10.68 -12.17 -30.41
CA VAL A 148 -11.98 -12.25 -31.11
C VAL A 148 -12.84 -13.35 -30.49
#